data_AF-A0AAV5HEW7-F1
#
_entry.id   AF-A0AAV5HEW7-F1
#
_cell.length_a   1.000
_cell.length_b   1.000
_cell.length_c   1.000
_cell.angle_alpha   90.00
_cell.angle_beta   90.00
_cell.angle_gamma   90.00
#
_symmetry.space_group_name_H-M   'P 1'
#
loop_
_entity.id
_entity.type
_entity.pdbx_description
1 polymer ?
#
loop_
_entity_poly.entity_id
_entity_poly.type
_entity_poly.pdbx_seq_one_letter_code
_entity_poly.pdbx_strand_id
1 'polypeptide(L)'
;MLYLLVRWVLGIAFLASLFEENFYPHLIVAPLSTLRNWEREFATWAPQMNVVMYVGSAQARAVIMEYEFYYPKNNKKIKNRKSGQVVGESKQDRIKFDVLLTSYEMIKLDTTSLKPIKWECMIVDEGHQLKNKDSKLFLSLKQYTSNHRVLLTQTLLQNNLDELFMLMHFLDSGKVSLEV
;
A
#
# COMPACT_ATOMS: atom_id res chain seq x y z
N MET A 1 6.31 -25.02 -7.00
CA MET A 1 7.25 -23.88 -6.99
C MET A 1 7.02 -22.90 -8.15
N LEU A 2 6.81 -23.36 -9.39
CA LEU A 2 6.54 -22.49 -10.55
C LEU A 2 5.28 -21.60 -10.43
N TYR A 3 4.20 -22.10 -9.83
CA TYR A 3 2.93 -21.36 -9.70
C TYR A 3 2.99 -20.16 -8.74
N LEU A 4 3.91 -20.16 -7.78
CA LEU A 4 4.04 -19.04 -6.81
C LEU A 4 4.71 -17.82 -7.46
N LEU A 5 5.64 -18.05 -8.39
CA LEU A 5 6.35 -17.00 -9.12
C LEU A 5 5.40 -16.19 -10.01
N VAL A 6 4.51 -16.87 -10.76
CA VAL A 6 3.64 -16.19 -11.73
C VAL A 6 2.74 -15.13 -11.07
N ARG A 7 2.25 -15.39 -9.86
CA ARG A 7 1.32 -14.48 -9.17
C ARG A 7 1.97 -13.16 -8.78
N TRP A 8 3.17 -13.21 -8.19
CA TRP A 8 3.88 -11.99 -7.78
C TRP A 8 4.38 -11.22 -8.98
N VAL A 9 4.86 -11.91 -10.01
CA VAL A 9 5.28 -11.27 -11.27
C VAL A 9 4.11 -10.52 -11.92
N LEU A 10 2.90 -11.10 -11.97
CA LEU A 10 1.72 -10.39 -12.48
C LEU A 10 1.37 -9.15 -11.65
N GLY A 11 1.44 -9.25 -10.31
CA GLY A 11 1.23 -8.11 -9.42
C GLY A 11 2.25 -7.00 -9.64
N ILE A 12 3.53 -7.35 -9.78
CA ILE A 12 4.63 -6.41 -10.05
C ILE A 12 4.46 -5.78 -11.42
N ALA A 13 4.16 -6.57 -12.46
CA ALA A 13 3.94 -6.06 -13.82
C ALA A 13 2.77 -5.06 -13.86
N PHE A 14 1.69 -5.33 -13.13
CA PHE A 14 0.58 -4.38 -12.99
C PHE A 14 1.03 -3.07 -12.34
N LEU A 15 1.76 -3.13 -11.21
CA LEU A 15 2.27 -1.92 -10.55
C LEU A 15 3.29 -1.16 -11.42
N ALA A 16 4.15 -1.88 -12.15
CA ALA A 16 5.09 -1.27 -13.08
C ALA A 16 4.36 -0.50 -14.20
N SER A 17 3.25 -1.03 -14.71
CA SER A 17 2.42 -0.33 -15.71
C SER A 17 1.80 0.96 -15.17
N LEU A 18 1.37 0.97 -13.90
CA LEU A 18 0.89 2.19 -13.24
C LEU A 18 2.03 3.19 -13.02
N PHE A 19 3.20 2.69 -12.63
CA PHE A 19 4.38 3.52 -12.41
C PHE A 19 4.84 4.25 -13.69
N GLU A 20 4.79 3.59 -14.85
CA GLU A 20 5.09 4.21 -16.15
C GLU A 20 4.16 5.41 -16.46
N GLU A 21 2.91 5.34 -16.00
CA GLU A 21 1.91 6.41 -16.09
C GLU A 21 2.02 7.44 -14.94
N ASN A 22 3.09 7.39 -14.14
CA ASN A 22 3.34 8.25 -12.96
C ASN A 22 2.32 8.10 -11.81
N PHE A 23 1.67 6.94 -11.70
CA PHE A 23 0.76 6.61 -10.62
C PHE A 23 1.51 5.92 -9.47
N TYR A 24 1.71 6.61 -8.35
CA TYR A 24 2.36 6.12 -7.12
C TYR A 24 1.91 6.99 -5.92
N PRO A 25 2.04 6.54 -4.66
CA PRO A 25 2.68 5.31 -4.16
C PRO A 25 1.75 4.09 -4.10
N HIS A 26 2.33 2.89 -4.08
CA HIS A 26 1.61 1.62 -3.93
C HIS A 26 1.88 0.95 -2.58
N LEU A 27 0.87 0.27 -2.04
CA LEU A 27 0.95 -0.50 -0.80
C LEU A 27 0.83 -1.98 -1.09
N ILE A 28 1.74 -2.79 -0.56
CA ILE A 28 1.63 -4.24 -0.58
C ILE A 28 1.60 -4.77 0.83
N VAL A 29 0.52 -5.47 1.17
CA VAL A 29 0.31 -6.11 2.46
C VAL A 29 0.41 -7.61 2.28
N ALA A 30 1.42 -8.23 2.89
CA ALA A 30 1.68 -9.66 2.73
C ALA A 30 2.11 -10.32 4.06
N PRO A 31 2.08 -11.66 4.16
CA PRO A 31 2.71 -12.36 5.27
C PRO A 31 4.17 -11.97 5.46
N LEU A 32 4.62 -11.81 6.71
CA LEU A 32 6.01 -11.43 7.01
C LEU A 32 7.05 -12.35 6.33
N SER A 33 6.72 -13.63 6.19
CA SER A 33 7.57 -14.64 5.54
C SER A 33 7.74 -14.45 4.03
N THR A 34 6.82 -13.75 3.35
CA THR A 34 6.86 -13.56 1.90
C THR A 34 7.38 -12.20 1.47
N LEU A 35 7.50 -11.23 2.39
CA LEU A 35 7.96 -9.87 2.06
C LEU A 35 9.36 -9.83 1.43
N ARG A 36 10.31 -10.62 1.95
CA ARG A 36 11.66 -10.75 1.36
C ARG A 36 11.65 -11.38 -0.03
N ASN A 37 10.59 -12.11 -0.37
CA ASN A 37 10.47 -12.66 -1.72
C ASN A 37 9.91 -11.60 -2.65
N TRP A 38 8.88 -10.86 -2.23
CA TRP A 38 8.40 -9.67 -2.94
C TRP A 38 9.52 -8.72 -3.29
N GLU A 39 10.36 -8.35 -2.32
CA GLU A 39 11.54 -7.49 -2.52
C GLU A 39 12.48 -8.04 -3.60
N ARG A 40 12.79 -9.35 -3.57
CA ARG A 40 13.63 -10.01 -4.59
C ARG A 40 13.01 -9.99 -5.97
N GLU A 41 11.70 -10.24 -6.07
CA GLU A 41 11.00 -10.19 -7.35
C GLU A 41 10.96 -8.76 -7.90
N PHE A 42 10.74 -7.74 -7.07
CA PHE A 42 10.82 -6.34 -7.50
C PHE A 42 12.21 -5.99 -8.04
N ALA A 43 13.27 -6.39 -7.33
CA ALA A 43 14.64 -6.18 -7.79
C ALA A 43 14.94 -6.88 -9.13
N THR A 44 14.21 -7.94 -9.46
CA THR A 44 14.37 -8.69 -10.71
C THR A 44 13.52 -8.10 -11.85
N TRP A 45 12.27 -7.77 -11.57
CA TRP A 45 11.26 -7.46 -12.60
C TRP A 45 10.92 -5.97 -12.73
N ALA A 46 11.19 -5.16 -11.71
CA ALA A 46 10.98 -3.71 -11.72
C ALA A 46 12.08 -2.98 -10.91
N PRO A 47 13.36 -3.12 -11.28
CA PRO A 47 14.50 -2.55 -10.53
C PRO A 47 14.50 -1.01 -10.50
N GLN A 48 13.73 -0.36 -11.37
CA GLN A 48 13.58 1.10 -11.42
C GLN A 48 12.69 1.64 -10.30
N MET A 49 11.85 0.80 -9.68
CA MET A 49 10.93 1.23 -8.62
C MET A 49 11.65 1.22 -7.26
N ASN A 50 11.53 2.30 -6.50
CA ASN A 50 12.01 2.40 -5.13
C ASN A 50 11.06 1.66 -4.18
N VAL A 51 11.47 0.46 -3.77
CA VAL A 51 10.70 -0.42 -2.88
C VAL A 51 11.24 -0.35 -1.46
N VAL A 52 10.38 0.02 -0.51
CA VAL A 52 10.73 0.13 0.91
C VAL A 52 10.03 -0.96 1.72
N MET A 53 10.78 -1.76 2.45
CA MET A 53 10.24 -2.76 3.37
C MET A 53 10.02 -2.17 4.77
N TYR A 54 8.76 -2.01 5.16
CA TYR A 54 8.34 -1.44 6.43
C TYR A 54 7.96 -2.53 7.43
N VAL A 55 8.97 -3.07 8.13
CA VAL A 55 8.82 -4.09 9.18
C VAL A 55 9.89 -3.90 10.26
N GLY A 56 9.76 -4.62 11.38
CA GLY A 56 10.75 -4.63 12.46
C GLY A 56 10.25 -3.95 13.73
N SER A 57 11.17 -3.60 14.63
CA SER A 57 10.85 -2.93 15.90
C SER A 57 10.35 -1.50 15.70
N ALA A 58 9.76 -0.91 16.73
CA ALA A 58 9.31 0.49 16.69
C ALA A 58 10.46 1.45 16.35
N GLN A 59 11.66 1.18 16.87
CA GLN A 59 12.86 1.97 16.58
C GLN A 59 13.26 1.86 15.11
N ALA A 60 13.29 0.64 14.54
CA ALA A 60 13.61 0.45 13.13
C ALA A 60 12.61 1.17 12.22
N ARG A 61 11.32 1.09 12.55
CA ARG A 61 10.26 1.76 11.79
C ARG A 61 10.32 3.28 11.89
N ALA A 62 10.69 3.83 13.04
CA ALA A 62 10.94 5.27 13.20
C ALA A 62 12.04 5.75 12.25
N VAL A 63 13.15 5.00 12.15
CA VAL A 63 14.23 5.30 11.20
C VAL A 63 13.74 5.23 9.76
N ILE A 64 12.98 4.20 9.38
CA ILE A 64 12.43 4.07 8.02
C ILE A 64 11.52 5.27 7.69
N MET A 65 10.62 5.66 8.61
CA MET A 65 9.75 6.82 8.41
C MET A 65 10.52 8.13 8.27
N GLU A 66 11.62 8.30 9.01
CA GLU A 66 12.42 9.52 8.97
C GLU A 66 13.20 9.68 7.66
N TYR A 67 13.80 8.59 7.16
CA TYR A 67 14.76 8.66 6.05
C TYR A 67 14.22 8.18 4.70
N GLU A 68 13.18 7.34 4.68
CA GLU A 68 12.68 6.69 3.46
C GLU A 68 11.30 7.15 3.02
N PHE A 69 10.48 7.75 3.89
CA PHE A 69 9.09 8.07 3.52
C PHE A 69 8.97 9.35 2.70
N TYR A 70 9.64 10.42 3.11
CA TYR A 70 9.45 11.75 2.55
C TYR A 70 10.76 12.38 2.15
N TYR A 71 10.75 13.17 1.08
CA TYR A 71 11.89 14.03 0.78
C TYR A 71 12.09 15.07 1.89
N PRO A 72 13.34 15.36 2.29
CA PRO A 72 13.60 16.36 3.30
C PRO A 72 13.04 17.71 2.85
N LYS A 73 12.29 18.37 3.74
CA LYS A 73 11.74 19.70 3.47
C LYS A 73 12.88 20.64 3.11
N ASN A 74 12.96 21.01 1.84
CA ASN A 74 13.85 22.07 1.40
C ASN A 74 13.35 23.38 2.03
N ASN A 75 13.93 23.76 3.16
CA ASN A 75 13.68 25.03 3.83
C ASN A 75 14.34 26.19 3.04
N LYS A 76 13.97 26.35 1.76
CA LYS A 76 14.15 27.64 1.08
C LYS A 76 13.14 28.61 1.68
N LYS A 77 13.46 29.14 2.86
CA LYS A 77 12.86 30.38 3.37
C LYS A 77 13.31 31.51 2.43
N ILE A 78 12.66 31.65 1.28
CA ILE A 78 12.70 32.91 0.54
C ILE A 78 11.95 33.91 1.44
N LYS A 79 12.71 34.72 2.20
CA LYS A 79 12.18 35.88 2.91
C LYS A 79 11.78 36.94 1.88
N ASN A 80 10.69 36.73 1.14
CA ASN A 80 10.06 37.81 0.41
C ASN A 80 9.25 38.65 1.41
N ARG A 81 9.93 39.65 1.96
CA ARG A 81 9.30 40.84 2.52
C ARG A 81 8.57 41.55 1.38
N LYS A 82 7.27 41.31 1.23
CA LYS A 82 6.20 42.29 0.91
C LYS A 82 5.00 41.58 0.25
N SER A 83 3.82 42.10 0.59
CA SER A 83 2.48 41.83 0.04
C SER A 83 1.89 40.43 0.21
N GLY A 84 1.23 40.23 1.35
CA GLY A 84 -0.20 39.91 1.43
C GLY A 84 -0.83 39.05 0.33
N GLN A 85 -0.47 37.77 0.26
CA GLN A 85 -1.38 36.68 -0.09
C GLN A 85 -0.69 35.38 0.32
N VAL A 86 -1.01 34.89 1.52
CA VAL A 86 -0.60 33.56 1.95
C VAL A 86 -1.58 32.58 1.31
N VAL A 87 -1.36 32.26 0.03
CA VAL A 87 -1.90 31.04 -0.55
C VAL A 87 -1.11 29.92 0.12
N GLY A 88 -1.68 29.39 1.20
CA GLY A 88 -1.16 28.21 1.87
C GLY A 88 -1.32 27.03 0.94
N GLU A 89 -0.37 26.83 0.04
CA GLU A 89 -0.18 25.53 -0.59
C GLU A 89 0.09 24.56 0.55
N SER A 90 -0.87 23.66 0.79
CA SER A 90 -0.71 22.49 1.65
C SER A 90 0.56 21.78 1.18
N LYS A 91 1.69 22.01 1.87
CA LYS A 91 2.94 21.28 1.66
C LYS A 91 2.71 19.84 2.09
N GLN A 92 2.03 19.09 1.24
CA GLN A 92 1.98 17.64 1.33
C GLN A 92 3.42 17.17 1.14
N ASP A 93 3.96 16.49 2.14
CA ASP A 93 5.32 15.98 2.06
C ASP A 93 5.42 14.99 0.88
N ARG A 94 6.31 15.29 -0.07
CA ARG A 94 6.46 14.48 -1.28
C ARG A 94 7.02 13.12 -0.89
N ILE A 95 6.28 12.06 -1.20
CA ILE A 95 6.67 10.68 -0.92
C ILE A 95 7.90 10.31 -1.76
N LYS A 96 8.85 9.61 -1.15
CA LYS A 96 10.15 9.24 -1.74
C LYS A 96 10.15 7.83 -2.34
N PHE A 97 9.32 6.92 -1.82
CA PHE A 97 9.21 5.55 -2.31
C PHE A 97 8.05 5.37 -3.29
N ASP A 98 8.16 4.35 -4.14
CA ASP A 98 7.14 3.97 -5.11
C ASP A 98 6.26 2.85 -4.56
N VAL A 99 6.87 1.91 -3.82
CA VAL A 99 6.18 0.76 -3.22
C VAL A 99 6.55 0.62 -1.75
N LEU A 100 5.54 0.47 -0.89
CA LEU A 100 5.72 0.08 0.51
C LEU A 100 5.32 -1.39 0.71
N LEU A 101 6.28 -2.23 1.10
CA LEU A 101 6.04 -3.62 1.51
C LEU A 101 5.83 -3.67 3.02
N THR A 102 4.71 -4.21 3.49
CA THR A 102 4.43 -4.28 4.92
C THR A 102 3.63 -5.53 5.29
N SER A 103 3.64 -5.87 6.58
CA SER A 103 2.87 -7.00 7.10
C SER A 103 1.50 -6.58 7.62
N TYR A 104 0.61 -7.56 7.72
CA TYR A 104 -0.71 -7.39 8.33
C TYR A 104 -0.69 -6.85 9.76
N GLU A 105 0.38 -7.14 10.51
CA GLU A 105 0.57 -6.66 11.86
C GLU A 105 0.93 -5.17 11.86
N MET A 106 1.86 -4.75 11.01
CA MET A 106 2.32 -3.36 10.93
C MET A 106 1.20 -2.42 10.47
N ILE A 107 0.34 -2.87 9.56
CA ILE A 107 -0.88 -2.14 9.14
C ILE A 107 -1.77 -1.79 10.32
N LYS A 108 -1.89 -2.67 11.31
CA LYS A 108 -2.71 -2.43 12.50
C LYS A 108 -2.01 -1.48 13.47
N LEU A 109 -0.73 -1.72 13.72
CA LEU A 109 0.07 -0.98 14.70
C LEU A 109 0.28 0.49 14.28
N ASP A 110 0.61 0.75 13.02
CA ASP A 110 1.01 2.08 12.56
C ASP A 110 -0.04 2.75 11.66
N THR A 111 -1.32 2.49 11.96
CA THR A 111 -2.45 3.08 11.24
C THR A 111 -2.35 4.61 11.16
N THR A 112 -1.93 5.27 12.25
CA THR A 112 -1.81 6.73 12.32
C THR A 112 -0.86 7.32 11.28
N SER A 113 0.23 6.60 10.95
CA SER A 113 1.26 7.06 10.01
C SER A 113 0.95 6.66 8.57
N LEU A 114 0.36 5.48 8.37
CA LEU A 114 0.13 4.92 7.03
C LEU A 114 -1.21 5.34 6.41
N LYS A 115 -2.23 5.63 7.23
CA LYS A 115 -3.56 6.06 6.78
C LYS A 115 -3.60 7.41 6.05
N PRO A 116 -2.82 8.44 6.42
CA PRO A 116 -2.82 9.72 5.71
C PRO A 116 -2.28 9.65 4.28
N ILE A 117 -1.55 8.59 3.92
CA ILE A 117 -1.02 8.37 2.58
C ILE A 117 -2.17 8.00 1.65
N LYS A 118 -2.32 8.76 0.55
CA LYS A 118 -3.22 8.39 -0.55
C LYS A 118 -2.52 7.36 -1.42
N TRP A 119 -2.94 6.11 -1.32
CA TRP A 119 -2.36 5.03 -2.09
C TRP A 119 -2.97 5.00 -3.48
N GLU A 120 -2.17 4.63 -4.47
CA GLU A 120 -2.65 4.49 -5.84
C GLU A 120 -3.10 3.07 -6.12
N CYS A 121 -2.35 2.10 -5.61
CA CYS A 121 -2.75 0.71 -5.60
C CYS A 121 -2.49 0.07 -4.24
N MET A 122 -3.41 -0.77 -3.77
CA MET A 122 -3.21 -1.68 -2.65
C MET A 122 -3.27 -3.13 -3.12
N ILE A 123 -2.18 -3.87 -2.97
CA ILE A 123 -2.13 -5.31 -3.17
C ILE A 123 -2.18 -6.01 -1.82
N VAL A 124 -3.08 -6.99 -1.68
CA VAL A 124 -3.15 -7.84 -0.50
C VAL A 124 -2.84 -9.29 -0.90
N ASP A 125 -1.74 -9.83 -0.38
CA ASP A 125 -1.25 -11.17 -0.67
C ASP A 125 -1.74 -12.20 0.35
N GLU A 126 -2.06 -13.40 -0.11
CA GLU A 126 -2.81 -14.40 0.65
C GLU A 126 -4.20 -13.88 1.09
N GLY A 127 -4.96 -13.32 0.13
CA GLY A 127 -6.28 -12.72 0.35
C GLY A 127 -7.31 -13.61 1.04
N HIS A 128 -7.08 -14.94 1.12
CA HIS A 128 -7.87 -15.84 1.96
C HIS A 128 -7.86 -15.44 3.46
N GLN A 129 -6.88 -14.66 3.93
CA GLN A 129 -6.89 -14.12 5.28
C GLN A 129 -8.01 -13.09 5.53
N LEU A 130 -8.66 -12.60 4.47
CA LEU A 130 -9.79 -11.66 4.54
C LEU A 130 -11.17 -12.32 4.54
N LYS A 131 -11.27 -13.64 4.74
CA LYS A 131 -12.52 -14.43 4.67
C LYS A 131 -13.61 -14.08 5.68
N ASN A 132 -13.32 -13.30 6.74
CA ASN A 132 -14.35 -12.84 7.69
C ASN A 132 -14.55 -11.30 7.64
N LYS A 133 -15.78 -10.84 7.34
CA LYS A 133 -16.19 -9.42 7.22
C LYS A 133 -15.99 -8.63 8.52
N ASP A 134 -16.13 -9.32 9.64
CA ASP A 134 -15.92 -8.76 10.99
C ASP A 134 -14.47 -8.92 11.44
N SER A 135 -13.60 -9.46 10.58
CA SER A 135 -12.18 -9.52 10.91
C SER A 135 -11.67 -8.11 11.09
N LYS A 136 -11.03 -7.87 12.24
CA LYS A 136 -10.33 -6.62 12.54
C LYS A 136 -9.38 -6.23 11.41
N LEU A 137 -8.85 -7.20 10.67
CA LEU A 137 -7.98 -6.98 9.53
C LEU A 137 -8.71 -6.32 8.34
N PHE A 138 -9.85 -6.87 7.91
CA PHE A 138 -10.65 -6.30 6.83
C PHE A 138 -11.05 -4.85 7.14
N LEU A 139 -11.56 -4.61 8.36
CA LEU A 139 -11.93 -3.26 8.82
C LEU A 139 -10.71 -2.32 8.93
N SER A 140 -9.53 -2.83 9.25
CA SER A 140 -8.30 -2.02 9.26
C SER A 140 -7.90 -1.62 7.85
N LEU A 141 -7.85 -2.56 6.90
CA LEU A 141 -7.47 -2.30 5.51
C LEU A 141 -8.48 -1.41 4.77
N LYS A 142 -9.78 -1.49 5.11
CA LYS A 142 -10.81 -0.61 4.54
C LYS A 142 -10.59 0.87 4.87
N GLN A 143 -9.87 1.21 5.94
CA GLN A 143 -9.60 2.60 6.33
C GLN A 143 -8.57 3.30 5.44
N TYR A 144 -7.81 2.56 4.65
CA TYR A 144 -6.78 3.07 3.78
C TYR A 144 -7.37 3.46 2.43
N THR A 145 -7.12 4.69 1.99
CA THR A 145 -7.60 5.20 0.71
C THR A 145 -6.73 4.67 -0.42
N SER A 146 -7.36 4.11 -1.45
CA SER A 146 -6.67 3.56 -2.61
C SER A 146 -7.53 3.64 -3.87
N ASN A 147 -6.96 4.04 -5.01
CA ASN A 147 -7.68 4.05 -6.29
C ASN A 147 -7.90 2.63 -6.84
N HIS A 148 -6.87 1.79 -6.77
CA HIS A 148 -6.91 0.39 -7.18
C HIS A 148 -6.69 -0.55 -5.99
N ARG A 149 -7.39 -1.70 -6.01
CA ARG A 149 -7.20 -2.78 -5.04
C ARG A 149 -7.05 -4.10 -5.78
N VAL A 150 -6.08 -4.91 -5.37
CA VAL A 150 -5.80 -6.22 -5.97
C VAL A 150 -5.67 -7.25 -4.85
N LEU A 151 -6.34 -8.38 -5.01
CA LEU A 151 -6.27 -9.51 -4.09
C LEU A 151 -5.56 -10.67 -4.76
N LEU A 152 -4.44 -11.10 -4.17
CA LEU A 152 -3.67 -12.24 -4.62
C LEU A 152 -3.94 -13.40 -3.67
N THR A 153 -4.59 -14.47 -4.16
CA THR A 153 -4.95 -15.63 -3.32
C THR A 153 -4.66 -16.95 -4.03
N GLN A 154 -4.23 -17.96 -3.26
CA GLN A 154 -3.99 -19.32 -3.76
C GLN A 154 -5.24 -20.21 -3.67
N THR A 155 -6.25 -19.81 -2.89
CA THR A 155 -7.45 -20.62 -2.68
C THR A 155 -8.51 -20.30 -3.73
N LEU A 156 -8.94 -21.34 -4.47
CA LEU A 156 -10.14 -21.29 -5.29
C LEU A 156 -11.33 -20.86 -4.40
N LEU A 157 -12.02 -19.78 -4.77
CA LEU A 157 -13.13 -19.17 -4.03
C LEU A 157 -14.43 -20.01 -4.04
N GLN A 158 -14.31 -21.33 -4.12
CA GLN A 158 -15.36 -22.18 -4.66
C GLN A 158 -16.50 -22.54 -3.70
N ASN A 159 -16.40 -22.31 -2.38
CA ASN A 159 -17.33 -22.94 -1.43
C ASN A 159 -18.19 -21.98 -0.58
N ASN A 160 -18.00 -20.66 -0.65
CA ASN A 160 -18.82 -19.74 0.14
C ASN A 160 -19.07 -18.41 -0.60
N LEU A 161 -20.33 -18.17 -1.00
CA LEU A 161 -20.75 -16.93 -1.66
C LEU A 161 -20.50 -15.69 -0.79
N ASP A 162 -20.54 -15.82 0.54
CA ASP A 162 -20.23 -14.73 1.46
C ASP A 162 -18.74 -14.33 1.37
N GLU A 163 -17.83 -15.31 1.24
CA GLU A 163 -16.41 -15.04 1.05
C GLU A 163 -16.16 -14.30 -0.28
N LEU A 164 -16.82 -14.72 -1.37
CA LEU A 164 -16.70 -14.06 -2.66
C LEU A 164 -17.25 -12.63 -2.60
N PHE A 165 -18.46 -12.45 -2.04
CA PHE A 165 -19.09 -11.14 -1.88
C PHE A 165 -18.19 -10.18 -1.09
N MET A 166 -17.52 -10.66 -0.05
CA MET A 166 -16.62 -9.84 0.74
C MET A 166 -15.35 -9.42 0.01
N LEU A 167 -14.76 -10.30 -0.79
CA LEU A 167 -13.60 -9.93 -1.60
C LEU A 167 -14.01 -8.90 -2.65
N MET A 168 -15.19 -9.05 -3.25
CA MET A 168 -15.75 -8.05 -4.16
C MET A 168 -15.99 -6.70 -3.45
N HIS A 169 -16.54 -6.72 -2.24
CA HIS A 169 -16.71 -5.51 -1.45
C HIS A 169 -15.35 -4.88 -1.09
N PHE A 170 -14.31 -5.67 -0.80
CA PHE A 170 -12.98 -5.13 -0.53
C PHE A 170 -12.41 -4.38 -1.74
N LEU A 171 -12.64 -4.91 -2.94
CA LEU A 171 -12.18 -4.34 -4.20
C LEU A 171 -12.92 -3.05 -4.56
N ASP A 172 -14.17 -2.91 -4.12
CA ASP A 172 -14.92 -1.67 -4.29
C ASP A 172 -14.42 -0.60 -3.30
N SER A 173 -13.67 0.36 -3.83
CA SER A 173 -13.11 1.49 -3.08
C SER A 173 -14.15 2.54 -2.67
N GLY A 174 -15.44 2.34 -2.94
CA GLY A 174 -16.52 3.12 -2.31
C GLY A 174 -17.77 3.39 -3.15
N LYS A 175 -18.27 2.45 -3.96
CA LYS A 175 -19.51 2.65 -4.74
C LYS A 175 -20.74 1.84 -4.30
N VAL A 176 -20.64 0.93 -3.34
CA VAL A 176 -21.83 0.27 -2.78
C VAL A 176 -22.03 0.66 -1.32
N SER A 177 -22.87 1.66 -1.09
CA SER A 177 -23.57 1.85 0.17
C SER A 177 -24.51 0.66 0.38
N LEU A 178 -24.29 -0.11 1.45
CA LEU A 178 -25.27 -1.09 1.93
C LEU A 178 -26.42 -0.31 2.58
N GLU A 179 -27.46 0.00 1.81
CA GLU A 179 -28.80 0.08 2.37
C GLU A 179 -29.32 -1.35 2.47
N VAL A 180 -29.17 -1.94 3.65
CA VAL A 180 -29.99 -3.07 4.12
C VAL A 180 -30.44 -2.75 5.53
#